data_AF-A0A927VQE1-F1
#
_entry.id   AF-A0A927VQE1-F1
#
_cell.length_a   1.000
_cell.length_b   1.000
_cell.length_c   1.000
_cell.angle_alpha   90.00
_cell.angle_beta   90.00
_cell.angle_gamma   90.00
#
_symmetry.space_group_name_H-M   'P 1'
#
loop_
_entity.id
_entity.type
_entity.pdbx_description
1 polymer ?
#
loop_
_entity_poly.entity_id
_entity_poly.type
_entity_poly.pdbx_seq_one_letter_code
_entity_poly.pdbx_strand_id
1 'polypeptide(L)'
;MYELPKRVQRALRERSRGLLGDIRTNVLASYLDHDDFIVKGVDKRGMVTFGGVSLDEVDMQTMSVKRFDGLYVIGEALNADGITGGYNLQMCWSTASVCADTLREKMYRE
;
A
#
# COMPACT_ATOMS: atom_id res chain seq x y z
N MET A 1 23.36 -23.00 -29.27
CA MET A 1 21.94 -22.80 -28.90
C MET A 1 21.89 -22.70 -27.39
N TYR A 2 21.51 -21.56 -26.83
CA TYR A 2 21.50 -21.38 -25.37
C TYR A 2 20.29 -22.10 -24.78
N GLU A 3 20.55 -23.14 -23.98
CA GLU A 3 19.48 -23.83 -23.24
C GLU A 3 19.08 -23.02 -22.01
N LEU A 4 17.77 -22.94 -21.74
CA LEU A 4 17.24 -22.28 -20.54
C LEU A 4 17.68 -23.03 -19.27
N PRO A 5 17.82 -22.34 -18.11
CA PRO A 5 18.08 -23.01 -16.85
C PRO A 5 17.05 -24.10 -16.52
N LYS A 6 17.49 -25.26 -16.02
CA LYS A 6 16.63 -26.45 -15.76
C LYS A 6 15.37 -26.15 -14.93
N ARG A 7 15.47 -25.25 -13.94
CA ARG A 7 14.32 -24.82 -13.12
C ARG A 7 13.24 -24.11 -13.94
N VAL A 8 13.65 -23.26 -14.88
CA VAL A 8 12.76 -22.53 -15.78
C VAL A 8 12.11 -23.51 -16.77
N GLN A 9 12.90 -24.42 -17.35
CA GLN A 9 12.37 -25.47 -18.22
C GLN A 9 11.30 -26.33 -17.52
N ARG A 10 11.51 -26.68 -16.24
CA ARG A 10 10.55 -27.46 -15.45
C ARG A 10 9.26 -26.68 -15.19
N ALA A 11 9.37 -25.44 -14.72
CA ALA A 11 8.19 -24.60 -14.46
C ALA A 11 7.35 -24.37 -15.73
N LEU A 12 8.00 -24.18 -16.87
CA LEU A 12 7.32 -24.03 -18.17
C LEU A 12 6.64 -25.32 -18.63
N ARG A 13 7.25 -26.50 -18.40
CA ARG A 13 6.64 -27.81 -18.70
C ARG A 13 5.41 -28.10 -17.87
N GLU A 14 5.45 -27.78 -16.58
CA GLU A 14 4.32 -27.89 -15.66
C GLU A 14 3.17 -26.97 -16.11
N ARG A 15 3.50 -25.73 -16.51
CA ARG A 15 2.53 -24.75 -17.02
C ARG A 15 1.95 -25.10 -18.38
N SER A 16 2.74 -25.67 -19.30
CA SER A 16 2.28 -26.09 -20.64
C SER A 16 1.47 -27.40 -20.63
N ARG A 17 1.20 -27.97 -19.44
CA ARG A 17 0.48 -29.24 -19.26
C ARG A 17 1.08 -30.39 -20.09
N GLY A 18 2.40 -30.40 -20.25
CA GLY A 18 3.11 -31.45 -20.98
C GLY A 18 3.08 -31.33 -22.51
N LEU A 19 2.56 -30.24 -23.08
CA LEU A 19 2.70 -29.95 -24.52
C LEU A 19 4.17 -29.62 -24.82
N LEU A 20 4.88 -30.56 -25.43
CA LEU A 20 6.32 -30.51 -25.67
C LEU A 20 6.64 -30.83 -27.13
N GLY A 21 6.33 -29.87 -28.01
CA GLY A 21 7.01 -29.70 -29.29
C GLY A 21 7.98 -28.51 -29.23
N ASP A 22 8.42 -28.00 -30.38
CA ASP A 22 9.04 -26.68 -30.50
C ASP A 22 8.07 -25.63 -29.96
N ILE A 23 8.18 -25.31 -28.66
CA ILE A 23 7.49 -24.16 -28.07
C ILE A 23 8.10 -22.95 -28.74
N ARG A 24 7.48 -22.51 -29.83
CA ARG A 24 7.88 -21.33 -30.58
C ARG A 24 8.03 -20.18 -29.59
N THR A 25 9.06 -19.37 -29.78
CA THR A 25 9.45 -18.27 -28.87
C THR A 25 8.27 -17.37 -28.50
N ASN A 26 7.29 -17.20 -29.39
CA ASN A 26 6.07 -16.43 -29.14
C ASN A 26 5.09 -17.09 -28.15
N VAL A 27 4.99 -18.42 -28.13
CA VAL A 27 4.21 -19.16 -27.12
C VAL A 27 4.90 -19.07 -25.77
N LEU A 28 6.23 -19.22 -25.74
CA LEU A 28 6.99 -19.04 -24.50
C LEU A 28 6.90 -17.60 -23.96
N ALA A 29 6.97 -16.59 -24.84
CA ALA A 29 6.79 -15.19 -24.47
C ALA A 29 5.45 -15.00 -23.76
N SER A 30 4.35 -15.50 -24.34
CA SER A 30 3.00 -15.39 -23.74
C SER A 30 2.87 -15.94 -22.32
N TYR A 31 3.61 -17.01 -21.99
CA TYR A 31 3.60 -17.59 -20.63
C TYR A 31 4.48 -16.84 -19.62
N LEU A 32 5.33 -15.93 -20.08
CA LEU A 32 6.21 -15.12 -19.24
C LEU A 32 5.67 -13.70 -19.02
N ASP A 33 4.92 -13.15 -19.98
CA ASP A 33 4.40 -11.78 -19.93
C ASP A 33 2.88 -11.69 -19.69
N HIS A 34 2.10 -12.74 -19.94
CA HIS A 34 0.65 -12.79 -19.72
C HIS A 34 0.26 -13.92 -18.75
N ASP A 35 0.89 -13.95 -17.57
CA ASP A 35 0.55 -14.91 -16.53
C ASP A 35 -0.66 -14.42 -15.72
N ASP A 36 -1.74 -15.20 -15.71
CA ASP A 36 -2.97 -14.88 -14.98
C ASP A 36 -2.90 -15.41 -13.54
N PHE A 37 -2.98 -14.50 -12.57
CA PHE A 37 -3.01 -14.85 -11.14
C PHE A 37 -4.42 -14.70 -10.58
N ILE A 38 -5.03 -15.84 -10.17
CA ILE A 38 -6.31 -15.84 -9.45
C ILE A 38 -6.04 -15.60 -7.97
N VAL A 39 -6.33 -14.39 -7.49
CA VAL A 39 -6.21 -14.02 -6.07
C VAL A 39 -7.41 -14.56 -5.29
N LYS A 40 -7.16 -15.45 -4.32
CA LYS A 40 -8.21 -16.08 -3.49
C LYS A 40 -8.48 -15.37 -2.16
N GLY A 41 -7.67 -14.39 -1.80
CA GLY A 41 -7.79 -13.64 -0.55
C GLY A 41 -6.56 -12.79 -0.25
N VAL A 42 -6.63 -12.04 0.83
CA VAL A 42 -5.55 -11.17 1.33
C VAL A 42 -5.15 -11.61 2.73
N ASP A 43 -3.86 -11.46 3.07
CA ASP A 43 -3.38 -11.65 4.43
C ASP A 43 -3.94 -10.52 5.32
N LYS A 44 -4.31 -10.86 6.55
CA LYS A 44 -4.79 -9.89 7.53
C LYS A 44 -3.67 -9.04 8.15
N ARG A 45 -2.41 -9.46 7.97
CA ARG A 45 -1.22 -8.73 8.42
C ARG A 45 -0.91 -7.62 7.41
N GLY A 46 -1.66 -6.53 7.49
CA GLY A 46 -1.35 -5.29 6.77
C GLY A 46 -0.15 -4.58 7.39
N MET A 47 0.65 -3.92 6.56
CA MET A 47 1.66 -2.96 7.04
C MET A 47 1.04 -1.62 7.46
N VAL A 48 -0.12 -1.30 6.89
CA VAL A 48 -0.91 -0.10 7.12
C VAL A 48 -2.38 -0.45 7.08
N THR A 49 -3.20 0.41 7.68
CA THR A 49 -4.65 0.30 7.74
C THR A 49 -5.27 1.18 6.65
N PHE A 50 -6.19 0.60 5.87
CA PHE A 50 -7.04 1.36 4.96
C PHE A 50 -8.35 1.70 5.69
N GLY A 51 -8.70 2.99 5.77
CA GLY A 51 -9.80 3.49 6.59
C GLY A 51 -9.31 4.36 7.76
N GLY A 52 -10.24 4.80 8.61
CA GLY A 52 -9.94 5.65 9.77
C GLY A 52 -11.00 6.72 9.98
N VAL A 53 -10.64 7.77 10.73
CA VAL A 53 -11.50 8.95 10.92
C VAL A 53 -11.59 9.73 9.61
N SER A 54 -12.82 10.06 9.20
CA SER A 54 -13.05 10.81 7.96
C SER A 54 -12.31 12.16 7.99
N LEU A 55 -11.61 12.48 6.89
CA LEU A 55 -10.93 13.77 6.75
C LEU A 55 -11.91 14.96 6.78
N ASP A 56 -13.18 14.73 6.46
CA ASP A 56 -14.23 15.75 6.54
C ASP A 56 -14.58 16.12 8.00
N GLU A 57 -14.29 15.24 8.96
CA GLU A 57 -14.55 15.47 10.39
C GLU A 57 -13.39 16.20 11.09
N VAL A 58 -12.24 16.32 10.41
CA VAL A 58 -11.01 16.90 10.96
C VAL A 58 -10.71 18.21 10.24
N ASP A 59 -10.31 19.23 10.99
CA ASP A 59 -9.73 20.44 10.41
C ASP A 59 -8.24 20.18 10.11
N MET A 60 -7.91 20.10 8.82
CA MET A 60 -6.56 19.75 8.38
C MET A 60 -5.49 20.83 8.66
N GLN A 61 -5.89 22.03 9.08
CA GLN A 61 -4.93 23.07 9.49
C GLN A 61 -4.56 22.98 10.96
N THR A 62 -5.38 22.31 11.78
CA THR A 62 -5.22 22.25 13.23
C THR A 62 -5.14 20.83 13.78
N MET A 63 -5.50 19.84 12.97
CA MET A 63 -5.74 18.44 13.35
C MET A 63 -6.86 18.25 14.38
N SER A 64 -7.68 19.28 14.63
CA SER A 64 -8.78 19.20 15.59
C SER A 64 -10.01 18.52 14.98
N VAL A 65 -10.74 17.77 15.81
CA VAL A 65 -12.02 17.16 15.40
C VAL A 65 -13.11 18.21 15.50
N LYS A 66 -13.76 18.51 14.36
CA LYS A 66 -14.72 19.61 14.23
C LYS A 66 -15.90 19.51 15.21
N ARG A 67 -16.29 18.29 15.57
CA ARG A 67 -17.45 18.02 16.44
C ARG A 67 -17.12 18.04 17.94
N PHE A 68 -15.85 17.85 18.30
CA PHE A 68 -15.45 17.64 19.70
C PHE A 68 -14.28 18.55 20.05
N ASP A 69 -14.56 19.58 20.84
CA ASP A 69 -13.51 20.49 21.29
C ASP A 69 -12.48 19.77 22.17
N GLY A 70 -11.22 20.15 22.02
CA GLY A 70 -10.08 19.51 22.69
C GLY A 70 -9.69 18.14 22.15
N LEU A 71 -10.40 17.57 21.16
CA LEU A 71 -10.03 16.29 20.54
C LEU A 71 -9.25 16.52 19.24
N TYR A 72 -8.15 15.78 19.06
CA TYR A 72 -7.27 15.86 17.90
C TYR A 72 -6.97 14.46 17.36
N VAL A 73 -6.80 14.35 16.04
CA VAL A 73 -6.48 13.07 15.37
C VAL A 73 -5.31 13.29 14.41
N ILE A 74 -4.30 12.43 14.47
CA ILE A 74 -3.07 12.51 13.67
C ILE A 74 -2.65 11.11 13.19
N GLY A 75 -1.76 11.06 12.20
CA GLY A 75 -1.17 9.82 11.70
C GLY A 75 -2.18 8.83 11.12
N GLU A 76 -1.87 7.54 11.25
CA GLU A 76 -2.63 6.43 10.65
C GLU A 76 -4.07 6.29 11.20
N ALA A 77 -4.44 7.03 12.25
CA ALA A 77 -5.83 7.08 12.72
C ALA A 77 -6.74 7.85 11.75
N LEU A 78 -6.17 8.73 10.92
CA LEU A 78 -6.89 9.42 9.85
C LEU A 78 -7.20 8.44 8.72
N ASN A 79 -8.31 8.66 8.02
CA ASN A 79 -8.65 7.94 6.78
C ASN A 79 -7.78 8.43 5.62
N ALA A 80 -6.48 8.18 5.72
CA ALA A 80 -5.48 8.50 4.73
C ALA A 80 -4.34 7.47 4.82
N ASP A 81 -3.95 6.94 3.66
CA ASP A 81 -2.86 5.98 3.52
C ASP A 81 -2.08 6.27 2.25
N GLY A 82 -0.78 5.94 2.28
CA GLY A 82 0.13 6.09 1.16
C GLY A 82 0.67 4.75 0.68
N ILE A 83 1.17 4.74 -0.56
CA ILE A 83 1.95 3.62 -1.09
C ILE A 83 3.20 3.38 -0.23
N THR A 84 3.84 2.22 -0.41
CA THR A 84 5.13 1.94 0.24
C THR A 84 6.21 2.93 -0.22
N GLY A 85 7.18 3.22 0.64
CA GLY A 85 8.27 4.16 0.34
C GLY A 85 8.40 5.33 1.33
N GLY A 86 7.77 5.24 2.51
CA GLY A 86 7.91 6.24 3.58
C GLY A 86 6.78 7.25 3.67
N TYR A 87 5.81 7.22 2.75
CA TYR A 87 4.68 8.17 2.73
C TYR A 87 3.84 8.14 4.01
N ASN A 88 3.54 6.96 4.56
CA ASN A 88 2.77 6.83 5.79
C ASN A 88 3.50 7.44 7.00
N LEU A 89 4.82 7.25 7.08
CA LEU A 89 5.64 7.90 8.11
C LEU A 89 5.65 9.41 7.92
N GLN A 90 5.88 9.89 6.70
CA GLN A 90 5.86 11.32 6.39
C GLN A 90 4.55 11.98 6.80
N MET A 91 3.41 11.37 6.46
CA MET A 91 2.08 11.83 6.89
C MET A 91 1.94 11.86 8.42
N CYS A 92 2.42 10.83 9.12
CA CYS A 92 2.42 10.78 10.58
C CYS A 92 3.21 11.95 11.18
N TRP A 93 4.39 12.25 10.65
CA TRP A 93 5.23 13.37 11.13
C TRP A 93 4.61 14.73 10.83
N SER A 94 4.10 14.93 9.62
CA SER A 94 3.49 16.19 9.21
C SER A 94 2.25 16.52 10.03
N THR A 95 1.34 15.55 10.21
CA THR A 95 0.12 15.75 11.02
C THR A 95 0.44 15.98 12.50
N ALA A 96 1.41 15.23 13.06
CA ALA A 96 1.88 15.46 14.43
C ALA A 96 2.46 16.88 14.63
N SER A 97 3.27 17.36 13.68
CA SER A 97 3.85 18.71 13.74
C SER A 97 2.77 19.80 13.77
N VAL A 98 1.78 19.72 12.88
CA VAL A 98 0.66 20.67 12.80
C VAL A 98 -0.16 20.69 14.10
N CYS A 99 -0.47 19.50 14.64
CA CYS A 99 -1.18 19.38 15.90
C CYS A 99 -0.39 19.99 17.08
N ALA A 100 0.92 19.71 17.14
CA ALA A 100 1.78 20.24 18.20
C ALA A 100 1.88 21.77 18.15
N ASP A 101 2.07 22.35 16.97
CA ASP A 101 2.09 23.81 16.80
C ASP A 101 0.76 24.45 17.23
N THR A 102 -0.36 23.83 16.86
CA THR A 102 -1.71 24.28 17.25
C THR A 102 -1.92 24.26 18.77
N LEU A 103 -1.56 23.15 19.42
CA LEU A 103 -1.70 23.00 20.87
C LEU A 103 -0.81 24.01 21.61
N ARG A 104 0.43 24.19 21.15
CA ARG A 104 1.35 25.19 21.70
C ARG A 104 0.77 26.60 21.63
N GLU A 105 0.19 26.97 20.48
CA GLU A 105 -0.43 28.28 20.32
C GLU A 105 -1.65 28.48 21.20
N LYS A 106 -2.48 27.45 21.41
CA LYS A 106 -3.60 27.52 22.36
C LYS A 106 -3.10 27.75 23.79
N MET A 107 -2.08 27.00 24.22
CA MET A 107 -1.49 27.13 25.57
C MET A 107 -0.93 28.52 25.88
N TYR A 108 -0.44 29.27 24.88
CA TYR A 108 0.09 30.63 25.10
C TYR A 108 -0.97 31.73 25.02
N ARG A 109 -2.20 31.42 24.57
CA ARG A 109 -3.31 32.37 24.48
C ARG A 109 -4.21 32.34 25.71
N GLU A 110 -4.12 31.28 26.52
CA GLU A 110 -4.77 31.11 27.83
C GLU A 110 -3.86 31.61 28.96
#